data_AF-A0A239QKP7-F1
#
_entry.id   AF-A0A239QKP7-F1
#
_cell.length_a   1.000
_cell.length_b   1.000
_cell.length_c   1.000
_cell.angle_alpha   90.00
_cell.angle_beta   90.00
_cell.angle_gamma   90.00
#
_symmetry.space_group_name_H-M   'P 1'
#
loop_
_entity.id
_entity.type
_entity.pdbx_description
1 polymer ?
#
loop_
_entity_poly.entity_id
_entity_poly.type
_entity_poly.pdbx_seq_one_letter_code
_entity_poly.pdbx_strand_id
1 'polypeptide(L)'
;MKELNWKDCFEPAPEAFERSVQRALQTKTEERQMKRIIPRSAIIAFALILVLMATALAFGGDILNFLHTNDIGEVEIQKPDVKVEYAETGILKEIKVDEAVCDGRSVHMLVTWIADPEKGALLWGSDWDVDPNSVPFAAERAAAPKVYLLNPGSMTVETGGQQYDVWDGWHERYDSAYSITADTTFFIDDLELGDTLTAIRPTYIYEYDPDPESNAPAIEMVPCSVTMPVQVAGTRTYEATNLPIKLENYKVNSAKVTRTDLGIYVEVEAEDDYDPEEYENSFSEGPGEGYPTLTLPLHGSAWYRLLDQDGNEIASLTSDQKYLANDDDGEEWAHLLIREMFPVAEIGSSITIQPLDTGSMERFTPYTLELVER
;
A
#
# COMPACT_ATOMS: atom_id res chain seq x y z
N MET A 1 -20.51 26.12 -60.06
CA MET A 1 -20.84 25.45 -58.78
C MET A 1 -21.99 26.20 -58.15
N LYS A 2 -23.12 25.54 -57.90
CA LYS A 2 -24.23 26.14 -57.14
C LYS A 2 -23.84 26.17 -55.66
N GLU A 3 -23.95 27.32 -55.02
CA GLU A 3 -23.85 27.42 -53.56
C GLU A 3 -25.03 26.65 -52.94
N LEU A 4 -24.71 25.68 -52.10
CA LEU A 4 -25.69 24.96 -51.31
C LEU A 4 -26.16 25.88 -50.18
N ASN A 5 -27.45 26.24 -50.20
CA ASN A 5 -28.08 26.94 -49.11
C ASN A 5 -28.34 25.93 -47.99
N TRP A 6 -27.63 26.08 -46.88
CA TRP A 6 -27.70 25.18 -45.72
C TRP A 6 -29.13 25.02 -45.14
N LYS A 7 -30.04 25.93 -45.50
CA LYS A 7 -31.47 25.89 -45.15
C LYS A 7 -32.26 24.75 -45.81
N ASP A 8 -31.72 24.13 -46.86
CA ASP A 8 -32.37 23.01 -47.55
C ASP A 8 -32.03 21.64 -46.93
N CYS A 9 -31.12 21.59 -45.96
CA CYS A 9 -30.57 20.34 -45.41
C CYS A 9 -31.18 19.91 -44.06
N PHE A 10 -32.02 20.74 -43.43
CA PHE A 10 -32.56 20.45 -42.09
C PHE A 10 -34.00 20.96 -41.96
N GLU A 11 -34.87 20.13 -41.36
CA GLU A 11 -36.21 20.54 -40.91
C GLU A 11 -36.14 21.77 -40.00
N PRO A 12 -37.20 22.62 -39.94
CA PRO A 12 -37.12 23.93 -39.30
C PRO A 12 -36.78 23.79 -37.81
N ALA A 13 -35.50 24.05 -37.49
CA ALA A 13 -35.02 24.11 -36.13
C ALA A 13 -35.65 25.32 -35.40
N PRO A 14 -35.94 25.21 -34.09
CA PRO A 14 -36.61 26.27 -33.33
C PRO A 14 -35.89 27.62 -33.46
N GLU A 15 -36.63 28.73 -33.54
CA GLU A 15 -36.11 30.12 -33.68
C GLU A 15 -34.98 30.50 -32.68
N ALA A 16 -34.88 29.77 -31.56
CA ALA A 16 -33.82 29.92 -30.56
C ALA A 16 -32.43 29.57 -31.10
N PHE A 17 -32.32 28.64 -32.05
CA PHE A 17 -31.06 28.21 -32.66
C PHE A 17 -30.54 29.26 -33.66
N GLU A 18 -31.41 29.81 -34.51
CA GLU A 18 -31.04 30.88 -35.46
C GLU A 18 -30.55 32.15 -34.75
N ARG A 19 -31.18 32.53 -33.63
CA ARG A 19 -30.75 33.67 -32.80
C ARG A 19 -29.37 33.45 -32.16
N SER A 20 -29.07 32.21 -31.77
CA SER A 20 -27.79 31.86 -31.15
C SER A 20 -26.64 31.90 -32.16
N VAL A 21 -26.90 31.45 -33.40
CA VAL A 21 -25.94 31.51 -34.51
C VAL A 21 -25.70 32.94 -34.98
N GLN A 22 -26.73 33.79 -35.06
CA GLN A 22 -26.55 35.21 -35.39
C GLN A 22 -25.77 35.97 -34.32
N ARG A 23 -25.97 35.67 -33.03
CA ARG A 23 -25.15 36.23 -31.93
C ARG A 23 -23.69 35.81 -32.04
N ALA A 24 -23.42 34.53 -32.34
CA ALA A 24 -22.07 34.00 -32.50
C ALA A 24 -21.33 34.57 -33.73
N LEU A 25 -22.07 34.96 -34.78
CA LEU A 25 -21.50 35.61 -35.96
C LEU A 25 -21.27 37.12 -35.75
N GLN A 26 -22.10 37.79 -34.95
CA GLN A 26 -21.92 39.21 -34.62
C GLN A 26 -20.72 39.46 -33.70
N THR A 27 -20.40 38.52 -32.80
CA THR A 27 -19.21 38.57 -31.92
C THR A 27 -17.87 38.43 -32.67
N LYS A 28 -17.86 38.13 -33.98
CA LYS A 28 -16.63 38.17 -34.80
C LYS A 28 -16.16 39.58 -35.19
N THR A 29 -16.91 40.63 -34.85
CA THR A 29 -16.53 42.01 -35.22
C THR A 29 -15.66 42.71 -34.16
N GLU A 30 -15.49 42.12 -32.97
CA GLU A 30 -14.64 42.65 -31.88
C GLU A 30 -13.23 42.02 -31.83
N GLU A 31 -12.75 41.50 -32.96
CA GLU A 31 -11.49 40.74 -33.07
C GLU A 31 -10.19 41.58 -32.93
N ARG A 32 -10.27 42.87 -32.60
CA ARG A 32 -9.08 43.75 -32.52
C ARG A 32 -8.50 43.98 -31.13
N GLN A 33 -9.22 43.69 -30.04
CA GLN A 33 -8.68 43.83 -28.67
C GLN A 33 -8.17 42.54 -28.03
N MET A 34 -8.56 41.35 -28.53
CA MET A 34 -8.18 40.05 -27.91
C MET A 34 -6.73 39.60 -28.15
N LYS A 35 -5.96 40.22 -29.05
CA LYS A 35 -4.57 39.77 -29.33
C LYS A 35 -3.55 40.06 -28.20
N ARG A 36 -3.93 40.77 -27.14
CA ARG A 36 -3.05 41.03 -25.97
C ARG A 36 -3.38 40.23 -24.71
N ILE A 37 -4.56 39.62 -24.61
CA ILE A 37 -5.03 38.98 -23.37
C ILE A 37 -4.78 37.47 -23.39
N ILE A 38 -4.83 36.83 -24.56
CA ILE A 38 -4.67 35.37 -24.73
C ILE A 38 -3.35 34.82 -24.15
N PRO A 39 -2.15 35.44 -24.31
CA PRO A 39 -0.94 34.85 -23.74
C PRO A 39 -0.94 34.89 -22.20
N ARG A 40 -1.55 35.91 -21.58
CA ARG A 40 -1.60 36.02 -20.10
C ARG A 40 -2.59 35.03 -19.50
N SER A 41 -3.76 34.84 -20.10
CA SER A 41 -4.75 33.88 -19.60
C SER A 41 -4.27 32.44 -19.75
N ALA A 42 -3.55 32.12 -20.83
CA ALA A 42 -2.96 30.79 -21.02
C ALA A 42 -1.81 30.53 -20.04
N ILE A 43 -0.94 31.53 -19.79
CA ILE A 43 0.12 31.43 -18.77
C ILE A 43 -0.49 31.29 -17.36
N ILE A 44 -1.54 32.03 -17.03
CA ILE A 44 -2.23 31.91 -15.74
C ILE A 44 -2.92 30.56 -15.60
N ALA A 45 -3.55 30.03 -16.66
CA ALA A 45 -4.14 28.70 -16.65
C ALA A 45 -3.07 27.61 -16.49
N PHE A 46 -1.94 27.70 -17.19
CA PHE A 46 -0.80 26.78 -16.99
C PHE A 46 -0.20 26.89 -15.61
N ALA A 47 -0.05 28.10 -15.06
CA ALA A 47 0.41 28.31 -13.70
C ALA A 47 -0.58 27.75 -12.68
N LEU A 48 -1.89 27.89 -12.90
CA LEU A 48 -2.92 27.29 -12.05
C LEU A 48 -2.93 25.78 -12.14
N ILE A 49 -2.75 25.19 -13.33
CA ILE A 49 -2.65 23.74 -13.50
C ILE A 49 -1.37 23.22 -12.83
N LEU A 50 -0.23 23.91 -12.97
CA LEU A 50 1.01 23.56 -12.29
C LEU A 50 0.90 23.74 -10.77
N VAL A 51 0.21 24.77 -10.29
CA VAL A 51 -0.05 24.95 -8.86
C VAL A 51 -1.03 23.90 -8.35
N LEU A 52 -2.07 23.54 -9.12
CA LEU A 52 -3.03 22.49 -8.78
C LEU A 52 -2.38 21.11 -8.79
N MET A 53 -1.50 20.83 -9.74
CA MET A 53 -0.67 19.62 -9.78
C MET A 53 0.37 19.62 -8.65
N ALA A 54 0.98 20.76 -8.33
CA ALA A 54 1.91 20.88 -7.20
C ALA A 54 1.19 20.74 -5.85
N THR A 55 -0.06 21.22 -5.72
CA THR A 55 -0.88 20.94 -4.54
C THR A 55 -1.32 19.50 -4.51
N ALA A 56 -1.72 18.89 -5.64
CA ALA A 56 -2.06 17.46 -5.68
C ALA A 56 -0.84 16.56 -5.39
N LEU A 57 0.37 16.95 -5.79
CA LEU A 57 1.63 16.31 -5.39
C LEU A 57 1.98 16.57 -3.91
N ALA A 58 1.64 17.76 -3.38
CA ALA A 58 1.78 18.04 -1.95
C ALA A 58 0.72 17.34 -1.08
N PHE A 59 -0.35 16.82 -1.68
CA PHE A 59 -1.34 15.92 -1.07
C PHE A 59 -1.01 14.43 -1.29
N GLY A 60 0.14 14.13 -1.91
CA GLY A 60 0.59 12.76 -2.11
C GLY A 60 1.49 12.31 -0.96
N GLY A 61 0.89 11.78 0.11
CA GLY A 61 1.63 10.99 1.11
C GLY A 61 1.88 11.67 2.45
N ASP A 62 0.81 12.02 3.15
CA ASP A 62 0.87 12.13 4.61
C ASP A 62 0.30 10.85 5.25
N ILE A 63 0.66 10.62 6.50
CA ILE A 63 0.32 9.39 7.22
C ILE A 63 -1.19 9.30 7.48
N LEU A 64 -1.91 10.43 7.51
CA LEU A 64 -3.37 10.46 7.64
C LEU A 64 -4.06 9.90 6.40
N ASN A 65 -3.57 10.27 5.21
CA ASN A 65 -4.05 9.73 3.94
C ASN A 65 -3.74 8.24 3.83
N PHE A 66 -2.54 7.80 4.27
CA PHE A 66 -2.20 6.39 4.37
C PHE A 66 -3.18 5.65 5.29
N LEU A 67 -3.37 6.14 6.52
CA LEU A 67 -4.29 5.56 7.51
C LEU A 67 -5.77 5.71 7.15
N HIS A 68 -6.09 6.37 6.02
CA HIS A 68 -7.45 6.70 5.59
C HIS A 68 -8.31 7.34 6.69
N THR A 69 -7.70 8.16 7.54
CA THR A 69 -8.35 8.83 8.68
C THR A 69 -8.30 10.35 8.52
N ASN A 70 -9.30 11.02 9.10
CA ASN A 70 -9.34 12.48 9.13
C ASN A 70 -8.56 13.08 10.32
N ASP A 71 -8.27 12.27 11.34
CA ASP A 71 -7.54 12.67 12.55
C ASP A 71 -6.94 11.43 13.24
N ILE A 72 -5.88 11.63 14.02
CA ILE A 72 -5.34 10.62 14.93
C ILE A 72 -5.54 11.19 16.34
N GLY A 73 -6.14 10.41 17.24
CA GLY A 73 -6.60 10.89 18.56
C GLY A 73 -5.49 11.46 19.46
N GLU A 74 -5.11 10.74 20.53
CA GLU A 74 -4.06 11.22 21.44
C GLU A 74 -2.64 10.89 20.94
N VAL A 75 -2.52 10.17 19.82
CA VAL A 75 -1.22 9.80 19.23
C VAL A 75 -0.78 10.87 18.24
N GLU A 76 0.37 11.48 18.49
CA GLU A 76 0.89 12.56 17.65
C GLU A 76 1.80 12.01 16.54
N ILE A 77 1.59 12.49 15.31
CA ILE A 77 2.51 12.23 14.18
C ILE A 77 3.84 12.94 14.45
N GLN A 78 4.93 12.19 14.38
CA GLN A 78 6.26 12.69 14.65
C GLN A 78 7.00 12.98 13.36
N LYS A 79 7.87 13.98 13.40
CA LYS A 79 8.98 14.08 12.46
C LYS A 79 10.16 13.30 13.06
N PRO A 80 10.43 12.06 12.60
CA PRO A 80 11.42 11.22 13.25
C PRO A 80 12.86 11.74 13.04
N ASP A 81 13.77 11.28 13.90
CA ASP A 81 15.21 11.43 13.63
C ASP A 81 15.63 10.37 12.61
N VAL A 82 16.02 10.81 11.43
CA VAL A 82 16.38 9.93 10.32
C VAL A 82 17.88 10.04 10.08
N LYS A 83 18.57 8.91 10.12
CA LYS A 83 20.00 8.82 9.81
C LYS A 83 20.19 7.90 8.62
N VAL A 84 20.84 8.42 7.60
CA VAL A 84 21.12 7.70 6.36
C VAL A 84 22.58 7.89 5.98
N GLU A 85 23.23 6.80 5.59
CA GLU A 85 24.63 6.79 5.17
C GLU A 85 24.73 6.61 3.65
N TYR A 86 24.69 7.73 2.92
CA TYR A 86 24.83 7.71 1.45
C TYR A 86 26.29 7.57 1.01
N ALA A 87 26.51 6.81 -0.06
CA ALA A 87 27.76 6.86 -0.80
C ALA A 87 27.81 8.11 -1.70
N GLU A 88 28.95 8.81 -1.77
CA GLU A 88 29.12 10.01 -2.63
C GLU A 88 28.77 9.73 -4.11
N THR A 89 29.07 8.51 -4.58
CA THR A 89 28.76 8.06 -5.93
C THR A 89 27.46 7.26 -6.04
N GLY A 90 26.69 7.12 -4.96
CA GLY A 90 25.49 6.28 -4.86
C GLY A 90 24.33 6.71 -5.78
N ILE A 91 23.53 5.75 -6.23
CA ILE A 91 22.33 5.96 -7.06
C ILE A 91 21.27 6.73 -6.28
N LEU A 92 21.08 6.40 -5.00
CA LEU A 92 20.16 7.11 -4.12
C LEU A 92 20.77 8.44 -3.70
N LYS A 93 20.02 9.51 -3.96
CA LYS A 93 20.36 10.86 -3.53
C LYS A 93 19.80 11.16 -2.14
N GLU A 94 18.61 10.65 -1.86
CA GLU A 94 17.86 10.93 -0.64
C GLU A 94 16.90 9.79 -0.33
N ILE A 95 16.80 9.47 0.96
CA ILE A 95 15.77 8.67 1.61
C ILE A 95 15.12 9.61 2.62
N LYS A 96 13.81 9.78 2.50
CA LYS A 96 13.03 10.74 3.28
C LYS A 96 12.02 9.97 4.12
N VAL A 97 11.95 10.34 5.40
CA VAL A 97 10.86 9.94 6.30
C VAL A 97 10.37 11.22 6.96
N ASP A 98 9.32 11.81 6.40
CA ASP A 98 8.75 13.06 6.94
C ASP A 98 7.93 12.82 8.20
N GLU A 99 7.24 11.69 8.22
CA GLU A 99 6.22 11.36 9.19
C GLU A 99 6.38 9.90 9.61
N ALA A 100 6.36 9.70 10.93
CA ALA A 100 6.32 8.40 11.54
C ALA A 100 5.49 8.45 12.81
N VAL A 101 4.91 7.31 13.18
CA VAL A 101 4.16 7.17 14.42
C VAL A 101 4.34 5.77 14.98
N CYS A 102 4.42 5.68 16.30
CA CYS A 102 4.49 4.44 17.05
C CYS A 102 3.48 4.55 18.20
N ASP A 103 2.40 3.78 18.14
CA ASP A 103 1.33 3.82 19.17
C ASP A 103 1.53 2.80 20.30
N GLY A 104 2.71 2.17 20.34
CA GLY A 104 3.05 1.11 21.28
C GLY A 104 2.51 -0.27 20.91
N ARG A 105 1.82 -0.41 19.77
CA ARG A 105 1.40 -1.70 19.20
C ARG A 105 1.95 -1.92 17.80
N SER A 106 2.03 -0.86 17.01
CA SER A 106 2.63 -0.87 15.68
C SER A 106 3.45 0.39 15.43
N VAL A 107 4.23 0.33 14.36
CA VAL A 107 4.95 1.47 13.78
C VAL A 107 4.47 1.68 12.36
N HIS A 108 4.26 2.94 12.00
CA HIS A 108 3.94 3.36 10.64
C HIS A 108 4.90 4.45 10.20
N MET A 109 5.41 4.31 8.98
CA MET A 109 6.33 5.25 8.38
C MET A 109 6.00 5.42 6.90
N LEU A 110 6.13 6.65 6.43
CA LEU A 110 6.16 6.93 5.00
C LEU A 110 7.61 7.10 4.58
N VAL A 111 8.11 6.16 3.78
CA VAL A 111 9.50 6.14 3.34
C VAL A 111 9.55 6.42 1.85
N THR A 112 10.20 7.51 1.45
CA THR A 112 10.43 7.85 0.04
C THR A 112 11.89 7.69 -0.30
N TRP A 113 12.20 6.89 -1.33
CA TRP A 113 13.54 6.80 -1.91
C TRP A 113 13.58 7.60 -3.20
N ILE A 114 14.57 8.48 -3.30
CA ILE A 114 14.77 9.41 -4.41
C ILE A 114 16.14 9.14 -5.01
N ALA A 115 16.14 8.67 -6.26
CA ALA A 115 17.35 8.49 -7.06
C ALA A 115 17.83 9.82 -7.66
N ASP A 116 19.13 9.88 -7.95
CA ASP A 116 19.68 10.93 -8.80
C ASP A 116 19.28 10.66 -10.27
N PRO A 117 18.49 11.54 -10.93
CA PRO A 117 18.06 11.33 -12.31
C PRO A 117 19.22 11.25 -13.31
N GLU A 118 20.38 11.81 -12.99
CA GLU A 118 21.58 11.70 -13.82
C GLU A 118 22.22 10.30 -13.77
N LYS A 119 21.89 9.50 -12.76
CA LYS A 119 22.44 8.15 -12.55
C LYS A 119 21.51 7.07 -13.07
N GLY A 120 20.21 7.17 -12.78
CA GLY A 120 19.20 6.27 -13.32
C GLY A 120 17.88 6.29 -12.57
N ALA A 121 16.93 5.55 -13.11
CA ALA A 121 15.58 5.43 -12.59
C ALA A 121 15.41 4.19 -11.70
N LEU A 122 14.34 4.18 -10.90
CA LEU A 122 14.03 3.12 -9.94
C LEU A 122 12.87 2.25 -10.42
N LEU A 123 12.96 0.97 -10.11
CA LEU A 123 11.92 -0.04 -10.22
C LEU A 123 11.83 -0.75 -8.87
N TRP A 124 10.63 -1.06 -8.40
CA TRP A 124 10.44 -1.75 -7.13
C TRP A 124 10.95 -3.19 -7.20
N GLY A 125 11.42 -3.73 -6.07
CA GLY A 125 12.05 -5.04 -6.01
C GLY A 125 11.13 -6.19 -6.43
N SER A 126 9.82 -6.10 -6.19
CA SER A 126 8.86 -7.12 -6.65
C SER A 126 8.53 -7.03 -8.13
N ASP A 127 8.88 -5.92 -8.80
CA ASP A 127 8.71 -5.74 -10.25
C ASP A 127 9.93 -6.26 -11.04
N TRP A 128 10.79 -7.07 -10.43
CA TRP A 128 12.05 -7.56 -11.01
C TRP A 128 11.88 -8.35 -12.32
N ASP A 129 10.75 -9.03 -12.51
CA ASP A 129 10.40 -9.80 -13.71
C ASP A 129 9.43 -9.05 -14.65
N VAL A 130 9.09 -7.82 -14.31
CA VAL A 130 8.13 -7.00 -15.06
C VAL A 130 8.86 -6.15 -16.10
N ASP A 131 8.29 -6.03 -17.31
CA ASP A 131 8.79 -5.07 -18.31
C ASP A 131 8.63 -3.65 -17.76
N PRO A 132 9.71 -2.84 -17.62
CA PRO A 132 9.60 -1.47 -17.13
C PRO A 132 8.63 -0.63 -17.97
N ASN A 133 8.38 -0.97 -19.23
CA ASN A 133 7.41 -0.23 -20.03
C ASN A 133 5.94 -0.46 -19.64
N SER A 134 5.67 -1.43 -18.75
CA SER A 134 4.32 -1.78 -18.28
C SER A 134 3.90 -1.12 -16.96
N VAL A 135 4.85 -0.54 -16.22
CA VAL A 135 4.62 0.15 -14.93
C VAL A 135 4.59 1.70 -15.09
N PRO A 136 3.94 2.46 -14.18
CA PRO A 136 3.76 3.92 -14.30
C PRO A 136 5.06 4.72 -14.49
N PHE A 137 5.10 5.75 -15.36
CA PHE A 137 6.31 6.51 -15.73
C PHE A 137 7.28 5.80 -16.69
N ALA A 138 6.80 4.81 -17.46
CA ALA A 138 7.55 4.10 -18.49
C ALA A 138 8.39 5.00 -19.42
N ALA A 139 7.83 6.11 -19.92
CA ALA A 139 8.53 7.01 -20.84
C ALA A 139 9.73 7.71 -20.19
N GLU A 140 9.63 8.07 -18.91
CA GLU A 140 10.73 8.66 -18.15
C GLU A 140 11.80 7.61 -17.86
N ARG A 141 11.39 6.38 -17.49
CA ARG A 141 12.30 5.25 -17.29
C ARG A 141 13.05 4.86 -18.56
N ALA A 142 12.39 4.87 -19.72
CA ALA A 142 13.01 4.63 -21.01
C ALA A 142 14.01 5.73 -21.44
N ALA A 143 13.88 6.94 -20.88
CA ALA A 143 14.81 8.04 -21.13
C ALA A 143 15.97 8.09 -20.11
N ALA A 144 15.89 7.32 -19.03
CA ALA A 144 16.92 7.27 -18.01
C ALA A 144 18.20 6.56 -18.51
N PRO A 145 19.39 6.91 -17.99
CA PRO A 145 20.63 6.24 -18.38
C PRO A 145 20.62 4.73 -18.12
N LYS A 146 20.01 4.33 -17.00
CA LYS A 146 19.82 2.96 -16.53
C LYS A 146 18.56 2.87 -15.66
N VAL A 147 18.10 1.64 -15.44
CA VAL A 147 17.04 1.30 -14.49
C VAL A 147 17.65 0.42 -13.40
N TYR A 148 17.27 0.67 -12.15
CA TYR A 148 17.76 -0.03 -10.98
C TYR A 148 16.61 -0.60 -10.17
N LEU A 149 16.80 -1.79 -9.62
CA LEU A 149 15.86 -2.40 -8.68
C LEU A 149 16.14 -1.89 -7.26
N LEU A 150 15.12 -1.31 -6.64
CA LEU A 150 15.09 -0.89 -5.26
C LEU A 150 14.53 -2.04 -4.42
N ASN A 151 15.36 -2.67 -3.60
CA ASN A 151 14.94 -3.73 -2.71
C ASN A 151 15.28 -3.39 -1.26
N PRO A 152 14.30 -2.95 -0.46
CA PRO A 152 14.54 -2.75 0.96
C PRO A 152 14.77 -4.09 1.68
N GLY A 153 15.82 -4.15 2.49
CA GLY A 153 16.16 -5.36 3.24
C GLY A 153 15.28 -5.59 4.47
N SER A 154 15.56 -6.69 5.15
CA SER A 154 14.95 -7.03 6.44
C SER A 154 15.07 -5.89 7.45
N MET A 155 14.00 -5.67 8.21
CA MET A 155 13.89 -4.66 9.24
C MET A 155 14.35 -5.24 10.58
N THR A 156 15.14 -4.46 11.31
CA THR A 156 15.42 -4.72 12.71
C THR A 156 15.00 -3.52 13.55
N VAL A 157 14.64 -3.77 14.79
CA VAL A 157 14.12 -2.77 15.71
C VAL A 157 14.92 -2.82 17.00
N GLU A 158 15.44 -1.68 17.42
CA GLU A 158 16.08 -1.49 18.73
C GLU A 158 15.14 -0.73 19.67
N THR A 159 14.80 -1.34 20.81
CA THR A 159 13.97 -0.73 21.87
C THR A 159 14.20 -1.48 23.18
N GLY A 160 13.94 -0.84 24.32
CA GLY A 160 14.11 -1.49 25.64
C GLY A 160 15.55 -1.97 25.96
N GLY A 161 16.55 -1.58 25.17
CA GLY A 161 17.92 -2.08 25.28
C GLY A 161 18.15 -3.44 24.60
N GLN A 162 17.20 -3.91 23.79
CA GLN A 162 17.29 -5.13 22.98
C GLN A 162 17.12 -4.81 21.49
N GLN A 163 17.52 -5.75 20.62
CA GLN A 163 17.33 -5.70 19.18
C GLN A 163 16.47 -6.89 18.75
N TYR A 164 15.50 -6.65 17.87
CA TYR A 164 14.54 -7.62 17.37
C TYR A 164 14.53 -7.62 15.85
N ASP A 165 14.43 -8.80 15.24
CA ASP A 165 14.05 -8.92 13.84
C ASP A 165 12.53 -8.79 13.75
N VAL A 166 12.03 -7.97 12.83
CA VAL A 166 10.58 -7.78 12.65
C VAL A 166 10.21 -7.95 11.19
N TRP A 167 9.00 -8.49 10.98
CA TRP A 167 8.38 -8.53 9.68
C TRP A 167 7.53 -7.29 9.46
N ASP A 168 7.59 -6.74 8.26
CA ASP A 168 6.88 -5.54 7.90
C ASP A 168 6.12 -5.71 6.58
N GLY A 169 5.00 -5.01 6.51
CA GLY A 169 4.19 -4.88 5.31
C GLY A 169 4.49 -3.59 4.57
N TRP A 170 4.25 -3.61 3.26
CA TRP A 170 4.55 -2.51 2.36
C TRP A 170 3.39 -2.26 1.42
N HIS A 171 3.11 -0.99 1.18
CA HIS A 171 2.34 -0.56 0.04
C HIS A 171 3.12 0.50 -0.72
N GLU A 172 3.76 0.09 -1.82
CA GLU A 172 4.56 0.98 -2.65
C GLU A 172 3.73 1.73 -3.68
N ARG A 173 4.20 2.93 -4.02
CA ARG A 173 3.74 3.70 -5.17
C ARG A 173 4.90 4.40 -5.84
N TYR A 174 4.82 4.49 -7.15
CA TYR A 174 5.70 5.34 -7.93
C TYR A 174 5.19 6.79 -7.85
N ASP A 175 6.02 7.71 -7.39
CA ASP A 175 5.74 9.15 -7.49
C ASP A 175 6.34 9.74 -8.79
N SER A 176 7.39 9.09 -9.30
CA SER A 176 7.97 9.33 -10.63
C SER A 176 8.83 8.11 -11.04
N ALA A 177 9.51 8.18 -12.19
CA ALA A 177 10.54 7.21 -12.53
C ALA A 177 11.74 7.18 -11.55
N TYR A 178 11.94 8.22 -10.75
CA TYR A 178 13.11 8.40 -9.88
C TYR A 178 12.76 8.43 -8.39
N SER A 179 11.48 8.24 -8.06
CA SER A 179 10.97 8.34 -6.69
C SER A 179 9.91 7.27 -6.47
N ILE A 180 10.14 6.45 -5.45
CA ILE A 180 9.19 5.46 -4.95
C ILE A 180 8.91 5.82 -3.50
N THR A 181 7.64 5.90 -3.12
CA THR A 181 7.23 5.96 -1.72
C THR A 181 6.62 4.64 -1.33
N ALA A 182 6.99 4.11 -0.17
CA ALA A 182 6.31 2.99 0.43
C ALA A 182 5.75 3.37 1.79
N ASP A 183 4.51 2.96 1.98
CA ASP A 183 3.85 3.02 3.27
C ASP A 183 4.28 1.75 4.03
N THR A 184 5.14 1.91 5.05
CA THR A 184 5.74 0.81 5.82
C THR A 184 5.02 0.65 7.14
N THR A 185 4.62 -0.58 7.46
CA THR A 185 4.00 -0.92 8.75
C THR A 185 4.54 -2.21 9.33
N PHE A 186 4.77 -2.25 10.64
CA PHE A 186 5.07 -3.48 11.37
C PHE A 186 4.51 -3.47 12.79
N PHE A 187 4.21 -4.66 13.31
CA PHE A 187 3.70 -4.86 14.67
C PHE A 187 4.85 -5.01 15.66
N ILE A 188 4.66 -4.49 16.87
CA ILE A 188 5.64 -4.48 17.98
C ILE A 188 5.04 -4.95 19.31
N ASP A 189 3.84 -5.54 19.27
CA ASP A 189 3.07 -5.95 20.44
C ASP A 189 3.82 -6.91 21.39
N ASP A 190 4.74 -7.70 20.84
CA ASP A 190 5.51 -8.72 21.58
C ASP A 190 6.90 -8.22 22.03
N LEU A 191 7.23 -6.95 21.78
CA LEU A 191 8.55 -6.39 22.07
C LEU A 191 8.60 -5.72 23.45
N GLU A 192 9.77 -5.78 24.09
CA GLU A 192 10.01 -4.99 25.31
C GLU A 192 10.25 -3.52 24.93
N LEU A 193 9.23 -2.67 25.14
CA LEU A 193 9.29 -1.28 24.72
C LEU A 193 10.02 -0.37 25.72
N GLY A 194 10.94 0.45 25.22
CA GLY A 194 11.46 1.63 25.92
C GLY A 194 10.73 2.91 25.54
N ASP A 195 11.23 4.06 25.99
CA ASP A 195 10.67 5.38 25.66
C ASP A 195 10.81 5.74 24.16
N THR A 196 11.76 5.12 23.47
CA THR A 196 12.05 5.33 22.06
C THR A 196 12.31 4.00 21.36
N LEU A 197 12.02 3.97 20.07
CA LEU A 197 12.26 2.84 19.19
C LEU A 197 13.08 3.32 17.98
N THR A 198 14.09 2.54 17.59
CA THR A 198 14.87 2.77 16.36
C THR A 198 14.62 1.63 15.38
N ALA A 199 13.97 1.95 14.27
CA ALA A 199 13.81 1.07 13.12
C ALA A 199 15.06 1.17 12.23
N ILE A 200 15.71 0.05 11.94
CA ILE A 200 16.94 -0.01 11.15
C ILE A 200 16.68 -0.90 9.93
N ARG A 201 16.95 -0.34 8.75
CA ARG A 201 16.73 -1.01 7.48
C ARG A 201 17.80 -0.62 6.46
N PRO A 202 18.60 -1.58 5.97
CA PRO A 202 19.40 -1.37 4.78
C PRO A 202 18.50 -1.37 3.53
N THR A 203 18.79 -0.49 2.58
CA THR A 203 18.19 -0.53 1.23
C THR A 203 19.24 -1.04 0.25
N TYR A 204 18.92 -2.09 -0.51
CA TYR A 204 19.80 -2.64 -1.53
C TYR A 204 19.36 -2.20 -2.92
N ILE A 205 20.32 -1.80 -3.74
CA ILE A 205 20.09 -1.44 -5.14
C ILE A 205 20.77 -2.48 -6.02
N TYR A 206 20.06 -2.95 -7.05
CA TYR A 206 20.58 -3.85 -8.07
C TYR A 206 20.43 -3.21 -9.44
N GLU A 207 21.29 -3.57 -10.38
CA GLU A 207 21.06 -3.23 -11.78
C GLU A 207 19.88 -4.07 -12.30
N TYR A 208 18.91 -3.43 -12.96
CA TYR A 208 17.79 -4.16 -13.56
C TYR A 208 18.30 -5.01 -14.73
N ASP A 209 17.99 -6.30 -14.70
CA ASP A 209 18.24 -7.25 -15.79
C ASP A 209 16.94 -8.01 -16.07
N PRO A 210 16.40 -7.94 -17.31
CA PRO A 210 15.20 -8.70 -17.68
C PRO A 210 15.41 -10.23 -17.73
N ASP A 211 16.66 -10.72 -17.67
CA ASP A 211 16.99 -12.15 -17.57
C ASP A 211 18.00 -12.38 -16.44
N PRO A 212 17.56 -12.20 -15.18
CA PRO A 212 18.47 -12.08 -14.05
C PRO A 212 19.13 -13.43 -13.73
N GLU A 213 20.45 -13.40 -13.54
CA GLU A 213 21.12 -14.45 -12.77
C GLU A 213 20.66 -14.33 -11.31
N SER A 214 20.17 -15.42 -10.71
CA SER A 214 19.56 -15.47 -9.37
C SER A 214 20.43 -15.00 -8.20
N ASN A 215 21.66 -14.54 -8.44
CA ASN A 215 22.64 -14.13 -7.43
C ASN A 215 23.38 -12.82 -7.78
N ALA A 216 22.77 -11.93 -8.56
CA ALA A 216 23.39 -10.63 -8.84
C ALA A 216 23.70 -9.88 -7.52
N PRO A 217 24.95 -9.47 -7.27
CA PRO A 217 25.27 -8.72 -6.05
C PRO A 217 24.65 -7.32 -6.11
N ALA A 218 24.23 -6.81 -4.95
CA ALA A 218 23.80 -5.42 -4.85
C ALA A 218 24.95 -4.49 -5.27
N ILE A 219 24.65 -3.52 -6.12
CA ILE A 219 25.61 -2.51 -6.58
C ILE A 219 25.81 -1.41 -5.53
N GLU A 220 24.82 -1.24 -4.66
CA GLU A 220 24.82 -0.28 -3.57
C GLU A 220 23.97 -0.82 -2.41
N MET A 221 24.42 -0.57 -1.18
CA MET A 221 23.65 -0.78 0.04
C MET A 221 23.66 0.54 0.82
N VAL A 222 22.48 1.07 1.13
CA VAL A 222 22.31 2.32 1.88
C VAL A 222 21.68 2.02 3.25
N PRO A 223 22.45 2.08 4.35
CA PRO A 223 21.90 1.98 5.69
C PRO A 223 20.97 3.15 6.00
N CYS A 224 19.78 2.85 6.50
CA CYS A 224 18.83 3.84 7.02
C CYS A 224 18.39 3.44 8.42
N SER A 225 18.31 4.40 9.33
CA SER A 225 17.70 4.22 10.64
C SER A 225 16.77 5.38 10.96
N VAL A 226 15.64 5.07 11.58
CA VAL A 226 14.57 5.99 11.93
C VAL A 226 14.28 5.82 13.41
N THR A 227 14.58 6.84 14.22
CA THR A 227 14.30 6.85 15.65
C THR A 227 13.06 7.69 15.94
N MET A 228 12.14 7.15 16.72
CA MET A 228 10.89 7.81 17.11
C MET A 228 10.51 7.49 18.57
N PRO A 229 9.77 8.38 19.25
CA PRO A 229 9.21 8.08 20.58
C PRO A 229 8.13 7.01 20.50
N VAL A 230 8.03 6.18 21.54
CA VAL A 230 6.93 5.22 21.71
C VAL A 230 5.80 5.92 22.46
N GLN A 231 4.63 6.04 21.81
CA GLN A 231 3.45 6.67 22.42
C GLN A 231 2.45 5.57 22.76
N VAL A 232 2.46 5.06 23.99
CA VAL A 232 1.54 3.98 24.39
C VAL A 232 0.10 4.49 24.40
N ALA A 233 -0.65 4.18 23.35
CA ALA A 233 -2.03 4.59 23.21
C ALA A 233 -2.95 3.83 24.19
N GLY A 234 -4.02 4.50 24.63
CA GLY A 234 -5.11 3.82 25.32
C GLY A 234 -5.76 2.77 24.40
N THR A 235 -6.07 1.60 24.93
CA THR A 235 -6.64 0.50 24.15
C THR A 235 -8.05 0.16 24.60
N ARG A 236 -8.87 -0.31 23.65
CA ARG A 236 -10.08 -1.09 23.93
C ARG A 236 -9.95 -2.44 23.25
N THR A 237 -10.17 -3.50 24.00
CA THR A 237 -10.02 -4.87 23.49
C THR A 237 -11.37 -5.54 23.43
N TYR A 238 -11.62 -6.20 22.30
CA TYR A 238 -12.80 -6.98 22.02
C TYR A 238 -12.36 -8.39 21.70
N GLU A 239 -12.94 -9.37 22.36
CA GLU A 239 -12.64 -10.78 22.11
C GLU A 239 -13.86 -11.47 21.51
N ALA A 240 -13.62 -12.29 20.49
CA ALA A 240 -14.65 -13.13 19.92
C ALA A 240 -15.10 -14.19 20.93
N THR A 241 -16.39 -14.48 20.93
CA THR A 241 -16.99 -15.51 21.81
C THR A 241 -17.33 -16.78 21.04
N ASN A 242 -17.55 -17.88 21.76
CA ASN A 242 -17.88 -19.20 21.20
C ASN A 242 -16.80 -19.80 20.30
N LEU A 243 -15.53 -19.51 20.61
CA LEU A 243 -14.35 -20.11 20.00
C LEU A 243 -13.76 -21.21 20.90
N PRO A 244 -13.08 -22.24 20.35
CA PRO A 244 -12.81 -22.44 18.92
C PRO A 244 -14.06 -22.86 18.14
N ILE A 245 -14.12 -22.53 16.84
CA ILE A 245 -15.16 -23.01 15.93
C ILE A 245 -14.56 -23.68 14.71
N LYS A 246 -15.14 -24.81 14.30
CA LYS A 246 -14.82 -25.53 13.08
C LYS A 246 -15.77 -25.08 11.95
N LEU A 247 -15.17 -24.61 10.85
CA LEU A 247 -15.86 -24.22 9.62
C LEU A 247 -15.65 -25.33 8.57
N GLU A 248 -16.00 -25.07 7.31
CA GLU A 248 -16.02 -26.11 6.27
C GLU A 248 -14.62 -26.70 6.01
N ASN A 249 -13.58 -25.87 5.95
CA ASN A 249 -12.20 -26.27 5.56
C ASN A 249 -11.11 -25.70 6.50
N TYR A 250 -11.50 -25.01 7.56
CA TYR A 250 -10.58 -24.43 8.53
C TYR A 250 -11.27 -24.24 9.87
N LYS A 251 -10.48 -23.98 10.90
CA LYS A 251 -10.89 -23.76 12.27
C LYS A 251 -10.38 -22.40 12.71
N VAL A 252 -11.21 -21.65 13.43
CA VAL A 252 -10.79 -20.42 14.11
C VAL A 252 -10.63 -20.74 15.58
N ASN A 253 -9.41 -20.58 16.09
CA ASN A 253 -9.03 -20.90 17.47
C ASN A 253 -9.31 -19.73 18.40
N SER A 254 -8.89 -18.53 18.00
CA SER A 254 -9.10 -17.29 18.73
C SER A 254 -9.21 -16.13 17.76
N ALA A 255 -9.91 -15.07 18.17
CA ALA A 255 -9.96 -13.82 17.44
C ALA A 255 -10.11 -12.66 18.42
N LYS A 256 -9.26 -11.66 18.25
CA LYS A 256 -9.16 -10.50 19.10
C LYS A 256 -9.08 -9.26 18.23
N VAL A 257 -9.77 -8.21 18.67
CA VAL A 257 -9.70 -6.91 18.06
C VAL A 257 -9.28 -5.89 19.11
N THR A 258 -8.22 -5.15 18.83
CA THR A 258 -7.76 -4.07 19.69
C THR A 258 -7.91 -2.75 18.95
N ARG A 259 -8.64 -1.82 19.52
CA ARG A 259 -8.76 -0.45 19.00
C ARG A 259 -7.81 0.46 19.77
N THR A 260 -7.05 1.25 19.05
CA THR A 260 -6.33 2.43 19.56
C THR A 260 -6.89 3.70 18.91
N ASP A 261 -6.29 4.83 19.23
CA ASP A 261 -6.56 6.10 18.55
C ASP A 261 -5.92 6.17 17.15
N LEU A 262 -5.08 5.19 16.79
CA LEU A 262 -4.38 5.11 15.51
C LEU A 262 -5.02 4.11 14.55
N GLY A 263 -5.57 3.01 15.05
CA GLY A 263 -6.26 2.04 14.21
C GLY A 263 -6.93 0.91 14.97
N ILE A 264 -7.39 -0.05 14.19
CA ILE A 264 -7.99 -1.30 14.65
C ILE A 264 -7.04 -2.43 14.28
N TYR A 265 -6.55 -3.15 15.27
CA TYR A 265 -5.69 -4.31 15.13
C TYR A 265 -6.51 -5.58 15.28
N VAL A 266 -6.57 -6.38 14.23
CA VAL A 266 -7.24 -7.68 14.22
C VAL A 266 -6.17 -8.76 14.31
N GLU A 267 -6.31 -9.62 15.30
CA GLU A 267 -5.47 -10.81 15.49
C GLU A 267 -6.37 -12.04 15.47
N VAL A 268 -6.06 -12.99 14.60
CA VAL A 268 -6.83 -14.22 14.46
C VAL A 268 -5.88 -15.40 14.38
N GLU A 269 -6.11 -16.36 15.25
CA GLU A 269 -5.44 -17.65 15.26
C GLU A 269 -6.35 -18.65 14.54
N ALA A 270 -5.87 -19.22 13.44
CA ALA A 270 -6.64 -20.12 12.59
C ALA A 270 -5.80 -21.30 12.11
N GLU A 271 -6.45 -22.42 11.88
CA GLU A 271 -5.83 -23.68 11.50
C GLU A 271 -6.58 -24.30 10.31
N ASP A 272 -5.86 -24.74 9.27
CA ASP A 272 -6.50 -25.41 8.14
C ASP A 272 -6.95 -26.80 8.59
N ASP A 273 -8.18 -27.16 8.25
CA ASP A 273 -8.75 -28.44 8.59
C ASP A 273 -8.65 -29.35 7.38
N TYR A 274 -7.54 -30.08 7.28
CA TYR A 274 -7.23 -30.95 6.14
C TYR A 274 -6.72 -32.31 6.62
N ASP A 275 -6.81 -33.30 5.73
CA ASP A 275 -6.15 -34.59 5.91
C ASP A 275 -4.72 -34.51 5.33
N PRO A 276 -3.66 -34.68 6.15
CA PRO A 276 -2.28 -34.61 5.67
C PRO A 276 -1.96 -35.60 4.56
N GLU A 277 -2.51 -36.82 4.62
CA GLU A 277 -2.28 -37.83 3.60
C GLU A 277 -2.99 -37.44 2.30
N GLU A 278 -4.19 -36.85 2.38
CA GLU A 278 -4.89 -36.32 1.20
C GLU A 278 -4.13 -35.15 0.56
N TYR A 279 -3.64 -34.21 1.38
CA TYR A 279 -2.88 -33.07 0.89
C TYR A 279 -1.56 -33.48 0.23
N GLU A 280 -0.78 -34.37 0.86
CA GLU A 280 0.45 -34.90 0.24
C GLU A 280 0.16 -35.64 -1.07
N ASN A 281 -0.95 -36.40 -1.14
CA ASN A 281 -1.37 -37.08 -2.36
C ASN A 281 -1.96 -36.13 -3.41
N SER A 282 -2.26 -34.88 -3.05
CA SER A 282 -2.86 -33.89 -3.95
C SER A 282 -1.83 -33.24 -4.89
N PHE A 283 -0.53 -33.40 -4.64
CA PHE A 283 0.53 -32.84 -5.47
C PHE A 283 0.54 -33.48 -6.85
N SER A 284 0.28 -32.67 -7.89
CA SER A 284 0.34 -33.16 -9.27
C SER A 284 1.79 -33.30 -9.74
N GLU A 285 2.15 -34.46 -10.33
CA GLU A 285 3.45 -34.66 -10.97
C GLU A 285 3.53 -33.84 -12.26
N GLY A 286 4.24 -32.71 -12.22
CA GLY A 286 4.54 -31.85 -13.38
C GLY A 286 6.04 -31.53 -13.49
N PRO A 287 6.52 -31.04 -14.65
CA PRO A 287 7.90 -30.57 -14.79
C PRO A 287 8.04 -29.19 -14.11
N GLY A 288 8.59 -29.19 -12.88
CA GLY A 288 8.64 -28.02 -11.98
C GLY A 288 7.99 -28.38 -10.64
N GLU A 289 8.29 -27.60 -9.59
CA GLU A 289 7.76 -27.83 -8.23
C GLU A 289 6.26 -28.18 -8.26
N GLY A 290 5.90 -29.31 -7.65
CA GLY A 290 4.53 -29.80 -7.67
C GLY A 290 3.62 -28.82 -6.93
N TYR A 291 2.47 -28.50 -7.53
CA TYR A 291 1.43 -27.73 -6.86
C TYR A 291 0.37 -28.68 -6.31
N PRO A 292 -0.09 -28.50 -5.06
CA PRO A 292 -1.19 -29.27 -4.51
C PRO A 292 -2.48 -28.95 -5.27
N THR A 293 -3.27 -29.97 -5.56
CA THR A 293 -4.62 -29.82 -6.13
C THR A 293 -5.68 -29.59 -5.05
N LEU A 294 -5.34 -29.88 -3.79
CA LEU A 294 -6.16 -29.52 -2.64
C LEU A 294 -5.90 -28.06 -2.29
N THR A 295 -6.92 -27.21 -2.42
CA THR A 295 -6.84 -25.82 -1.98
C THR A 295 -6.99 -25.74 -0.48
N LEU A 296 -5.95 -25.27 0.18
CA LEU A 296 -5.98 -24.96 1.60
C LEU A 296 -6.29 -23.48 1.80
N PRO A 297 -7.40 -23.14 2.48
CA PRO A 297 -7.79 -21.76 2.66
C PRO A 297 -6.66 -20.87 3.17
N LEU A 298 -5.89 -21.29 4.20
CA LEU A 298 -4.95 -20.39 4.91
C LEU A 298 -3.71 -20.05 4.08
N HIS A 299 -3.46 -20.80 3.02
CA HIS A 299 -2.25 -20.69 2.20
C HIS A 299 -2.33 -19.63 1.08
N GLY A 300 -3.47 -18.94 0.89
CA GLY A 300 -3.59 -17.80 -0.06
C GLY A 300 -3.55 -16.40 0.58
N SER A 301 -2.92 -15.40 -0.04
CA SER A 301 -2.87 -13.97 0.36
C SER A 301 -4.23 -13.30 0.59
N ALA A 302 -4.24 -12.35 1.54
CA ALA A 302 -5.30 -11.55 2.19
C ALA A 302 -6.57 -12.31 2.62
N TRP A 303 -6.66 -12.57 3.93
CA TRP A 303 -7.71 -13.36 4.57
C TRP A 303 -8.89 -12.56 5.13
N TYR A 304 -8.71 -11.25 5.33
CA TYR A 304 -9.65 -10.48 6.13
C TYR A 304 -10.36 -9.46 5.27
N ARG A 305 -11.69 -9.57 5.30
CA ARG A 305 -12.58 -8.52 4.86
C ARG A 305 -13.30 -8.01 6.09
N LEU A 306 -12.75 -6.98 6.74
CA LEU A 306 -13.46 -6.34 7.84
C LEU A 306 -14.62 -5.51 7.27
N LEU A 307 -15.80 -5.69 7.85
CA LEU A 307 -16.99 -4.91 7.50
C LEU A 307 -17.32 -3.96 8.64
N ASP A 308 -17.69 -2.72 8.32
CA ASP A 308 -18.21 -1.74 9.27
C ASP A 308 -19.64 -2.09 9.73
N GLN A 309 -20.20 -1.28 10.63
CA GLN A 309 -21.55 -1.46 11.16
C GLN A 309 -22.66 -1.39 10.10
N ASP A 310 -22.38 -0.77 8.95
CA ASP A 310 -23.30 -0.64 7.81
C ASP A 310 -23.07 -1.74 6.74
N GLY A 311 -22.10 -2.64 6.96
CA GLY A 311 -21.75 -3.73 6.06
C GLY A 311 -20.81 -3.35 4.92
N ASN A 312 -20.20 -2.14 4.96
CA ASN A 312 -19.19 -1.74 3.99
C ASN A 312 -17.83 -2.30 4.36
N GLU A 313 -17.03 -2.61 3.35
CA GLU A 313 -15.67 -3.07 3.55
C GLU A 313 -14.76 -1.93 4.03
N ILE A 314 -14.03 -2.20 5.10
CA ILE A 314 -12.97 -1.35 5.60
C ILE A 314 -11.67 -1.84 4.94
N ALA A 315 -11.04 -0.97 4.15
CA ALA A 315 -9.77 -1.30 3.52
C ALA A 315 -8.70 -1.52 4.60
N SER A 316 -7.96 -2.62 4.49
CA SER A 316 -6.80 -2.89 5.34
C SER A 316 -5.69 -1.89 5.02
N LEU A 317 -4.97 -1.44 6.05
CA LEU A 317 -3.83 -0.51 5.94
C LEU A 317 -2.51 -1.23 5.72
N THR A 318 -2.50 -2.54 5.95
CA THR A 318 -1.32 -3.38 5.87
C THR A 318 -1.54 -4.46 4.83
N SER A 319 -0.49 -4.81 4.08
CA SER A 319 -0.43 -6.15 3.50
C SER A 319 -0.52 -7.16 4.64
N ASP A 320 -1.37 -8.17 4.50
CA ASP A 320 -1.65 -9.18 5.51
C ASP A 320 -0.37 -9.83 6.05
N GLN A 321 -0.15 -9.76 7.37
CA GLN A 321 1.00 -10.41 8.00
C GLN A 321 0.57 -11.75 8.57
N LYS A 322 1.10 -12.82 7.97
CA LYS A 322 0.90 -14.19 8.42
C LYS A 322 2.16 -14.69 9.11
N TYR A 323 2.01 -15.05 10.38
CA TYR A 323 3.04 -15.72 11.15
C TYR A 323 2.65 -17.19 11.31
N LEU A 324 3.63 -18.08 11.21
CA LEU A 324 3.45 -19.41 11.76
C LEU A 324 3.27 -19.26 13.27
N ALA A 325 2.28 -19.92 13.85
CA ALA A 325 2.03 -19.80 15.29
C ALA A 325 3.21 -20.30 16.16
N ASN A 326 4.11 -21.09 15.55
CA ASN A 326 5.36 -21.59 16.11
C ASN A 326 6.29 -21.98 14.95
N ASP A 327 7.50 -21.43 14.93
CA ASP A 327 8.49 -21.70 13.87
C ASP A 327 9.27 -23.01 14.05
N ASP A 328 9.10 -23.70 15.19
CA ASP A 328 10.00 -24.78 15.62
C ASP A 328 9.59 -26.21 15.21
N ASP A 329 8.32 -26.46 14.87
CA ASP A 329 7.83 -27.80 14.53
C ASP A 329 7.22 -27.84 13.11
N GLY A 330 7.80 -28.65 12.23
CA GLY A 330 7.39 -28.82 10.82
C GLY A 330 5.97 -29.39 10.60
N GLU A 331 5.18 -29.56 11.66
CA GLU A 331 3.76 -29.96 11.65
C GLU A 331 2.80 -28.76 11.81
N GLU A 332 3.29 -27.56 12.16
CA GLU A 332 2.44 -26.37 12.45
C GLU A 332 2.31 -25.39 11.28
N TRP A 333 2.72 -25.78 10.07
CA TRP A 333 2.59 -24.96 8.85
C TRP A 333 1.13 -24.61 8.50
N ALA A 334 0.18 -25.39 9.01
CA ALA A 334 -1.25 -25.17 8.88
C ALA A 334 -1.87 -24.30 9.98
N HIS A 335 -1.08 -23.91 11.00
CA HIS A 335 -1.54 -23.09 12.12
C HIS A 335 -0.94 -21.68 12.02
N LEU A 336 -1.81 -20.71 11.72
CA LEU A 336 -1.39 -19.33 11.48
C LEU A 336 -1.92 -18.38 12.54
N LEU A 337 -1.05 -17.48 12.98
CA LEU A 337 -1.43 -16.22 13.61
C LEU A 337 -1.43 -15.13 12.54
N ILE A 338 -2.60 -14.58 12.27
CA ILE A 338 -2.75 -13.55 11.25
C ILE A 338 -3.07 -12.22 11.91
N ARG A 339 -2.28 -11.21 11.53
CA ARG A 339 -2.36 -9.84 12.07
C ARG A 339 -2.61 -8.86 10.93
N GLU A 340 -3.65 -8.06 11.09
CA GLU A 340 -4.00 -6.99 10.16
C GLU A 340 -4.38 -5.72 10.91
N MET A 341 -4.14 -4.58 10.27
CA MET A 341 -4.58 -3.29 10.78
C MET A 341 -5.54 -2.61 9.81
N PHE A 342 -6.57 -1.98 10.38
CA PHE A 342 -7.56 -1.18 9.68
C PHE A 342 -7.57 0.26 10.23
N PRO A 343 -8.09 1.24 9.44
CA PRO A 343 -8.33 2.59 9.91
C PRO A 343 -9.17 2.62 11.18
N VAL A 344 -9.04 3.70 11.96
CA VAL A 344 -9.89 3.91 13.12
C VAL A 344 -11.36 3.93 12.69
N ALA A 345 -12.15 3.04 13.28
CA ALA A 345 -13.59 3.02 13.15
C ALA A 345 -14.24 2.63 14.49
N GLU A 346 -15.55 2.87 14.61
CA GLU A 346 -16.33 2.31 15.71
C GLU A 346 -16.58 0.83 15.45
N ILE A 347 -15.95 -0.02 16.26
CA ILE A 347 -16.10 -1.46 16.15
C ILE A 347 -17.51 -1.83 16.63
N GLY A 348 -18.25 -2.54 15.77
CA GLY A 348 -19.56 -3.10 16.13
C GLY A 348 -19.46 -4.26 17.13
N SER A 349 -20.55 -5.00 17.31
CA SER A 349 -20.53 -6.22 18.14
C SER A 349 -20.00 -7.44 17.41
N SER A 350 -19.40 -7.28 16.22
CA SER A 350 -18.90 -8.41 15.43
C SER A 350 -17.79 -8.03 14.48
N ILE A 351 -17.04 -9.04 14.06
CA ILE A 351 -16.15 -8.98 12.89
C ILE A 351 -16.55 -10.07 11.90
N THR A 352 -16.38 -9.80 10.62
CA THR A 352 -16.53 -10.81 9.58
C THR A 352 -15.16 -11.14 9.02
N ILE A 353 -14.87 -12.43 8.89
CA ILE A 353 -13.64 -12.96 8.31
C ILE A 353 -14.03 -13.64 7.00
N GLN A 354 -13.28 -13.39 5.93
CA GLN A 354 -13.57 -13.98 4.63
C GLN A 354 -12.27 -14.32 3.88
N PRO A 355 -11.81 -15.57 3.99
CA PRO A 355 -10.61 -16.04 3.29
C PRO A 355 -10.70 -15.88 1.77
N LEU A 356 -9.55 -15.66 1.14
CA LEU A 356 -9.37 -15.62 -0.31
C LEU A 356 -8.51 -16.81 -0.76
N ASP A 357 -8.97 -17.56 -1.75
CA ASP A 357 -8.13 -18.49 -2.50
C ASP A 357 -7.36 -17.70 -3.56
N THR A 358 -6.04 -17.57 -3.41
CA THR A 358 -5.21 -16.85 -4.40
C THR A 358 -4.98 -17.61 -5.70
N GLY A 359 -5.20 -18.93 -5.71
CA GLY A 359 -5.11 -19.72 -6.94
C GLY A 359 -6.27 -19.42 -7.89
N SER A 360 -7.49 -19.38 -7.35
CA SER A 360 -8.71 -19.10 -8.12
C SER A 360 -9.16 -17.65 -8.09
N MET A 361 -8.65 -16.85 -7.15
CA MET A 361 -9.16 -15.52 -6.78
C MET A 361 -10.61 -15.55 -6.28
N GLU A 362 -11.14 -16.72 -5.92
CA GLU A 362 -12.48 -16.88 -5.34
C GLU A 362 -12.44 -16.73 -3.82
N ARG A 363 -13.50 -16.14 -3.27
CA ARG A 363 -13.64 -15.95 -1.81
C ARG A 363 -14.40 -17.10 -1.20
N PHE A 364 -13.94 -17.57 -0.05
CA PHE A 364 -14.67 -18.53 0.76
C PHE A 364 -15.90 -17.89 1.39
N THR A 365 -16.78 -18.73 1.95
CA THR A 365 -17.96 -18.26 2.68
C THR A 365 -17.52 -17.38 3.86
N PRO A 366 -18.03 -16.15 3.99
CA PRO A 366 -17.68 -15.27 5.10
C PRO A 366 -18.25 -15.83 6.41
N TYR A 367 -17.50 -15.65 7.49
CA TYR A 367 -17.91 -16.04 8.83
C TYR A 367 -17.86 -14.86 9.79
N THR A 368 -18.98 -14.62 10.49
CA THR A 368 -19.13 -13.50 11.42
C THR A 368 -18.98 -13.98 12.85
N LEU A 369 -18.06 -13.38 13.58
CA LEU A 369 -17.77 -13.62 14.98
C LEU A 369 -18.39 -12.52 15.83
N GLU A 370 -19.11 -12.90 16.88
CA GLU A 370 -19.60 -11.96 17.89
C GLU A 370 -18.49 -11.57 18.86
N LEU A 371 -18.30 -10.27 19.03
CA LEU A 371 -17.29 -9.64 19.88
C LEU A 371 -17.88 -9.18 21.23
N VAL A 372 -17.08 -9.31 22.28
CA VAL A 372 -17.37 -8.77 23.61
C VAL A 372 -16.20 -7.92 24.09
N GLU A 373 -16.48 -6.67 24.46
CA GLU A 373 -15.50 -5.76 25.08
C GLU A 373 -15.04 -6.31 26.44
N ARG A 374 -13.74 -6.25 26.70
CA ARG A 374 -13.12 -6.77 27.94
C ARG A 374 -12.30 -5.74 28.70
#